data_AF-A0A7Y8FY42-F1
#
_entry.id   AF-A0A7Y8FY42-F1
#
_cell.length_a   1.000
_cell.length_b   1.000
_cell.length_c   1.000
_cell.angle_alpha   90.00
_cell.angle_beta   90.00
_cell.angle_gamma   90.00
#
_symmetry.space_group_name_H-M   'P 1'
#
loop_
_entity.id
_entity.type
_entity.pdbx_description
1 polymer ?
#
loop_
_entity_poly.entity_id
_entity_poly.type
_entity_poly.pdbx_seq_one_letter_code
_entity_poly.pdbx_strand_id
1 'polypeptide(L)'
;MTFVEFWWTTVVAVVVWAVLTACICKRVRSGNVWKGSTAARQNILLGLLLVLLSAVPPAFLWDKLDDFKAYQDEQSRHTQAEIDKTNADTHRKQCGQALSEGKQCDALVPGPDISSFSQPLYRSLDKLIDVIGLVLGLLGGALGVNILSDGLLRKDAAPVRLVRREVKTTRTIGFSNWQIKQVTTRSCTRSSENV
;
A
#
# COMPACT_ATOMS: atom_id res chain seq x y z
N MET A 1 20.85 9.10 4.87
CA MET A 1 20.09 9.26 3.62
C MET A 1 20.05 10.73 3.25
N THR A 2 20.35 11.09 2.00
CA THR A 2 20.34 12.49 1.54
C THR A 2 18.93 12.98 1.21
N PHE A 3 18.77 14.31 1.07
CA PHE A 3 17.50 14.92 0.66
C PHE A 3 17.03 14.42 -0.72
N VAL A 4 17.97 14.25 -1.66
CA VAL A 4 17.67 13.76 -3.02
C VAL A 4 17.19 12.31 -2.97
N GLU A 5 17.83 11.46 -2.18
CA GLU A 5 17.42 10.06 -1.98
C GLU A 5 16.02 9.96 -1.35
N PHE A 6 15.72 10.81 -0.36
CA PHE A 6 14.40 10.88 0.25
C PHE A 6 13.30 11.20 -0.78
N TRP A 7 13.49 12.24 -1.60
CA TRP A 7 12.49 12.59 -2.61
C TRP A 7 12.40 11.59 -3.74
N TRP A 8 13.52 10.98 -4.14
CA TRP A 8 13.52 9.93 -5.14
C TRP A 8 12.72 8.71 -4.69
N THR A 9 12.95 8.22 -3.46
CA THR A 9 12.18 7.10 -2.88
C THR A 9 10.70 7.46 -2.74
N THR A 10 10.39 8.71 -2.43
CA THR A 10 9.01 9.21 -2.37
C THR A 10 8.30 9.12 -3.72
N VAL A 11 8.94 9.64 -4.77
CA VAL A 11 8.38 9.60 -6.13
C VAL A 11 8.20 8.16 -6.60
N VAL A 12 9.19 7.30 -6.36
CA VAL A 12 9.10 5.88 -6.73
C VAL A 12 7.93 5.19 -6.03
N ALA A 13 7.73 5.42 -4.72
CA ALA A 13 6.63 4.84 -3.97
C ALA A 13 5.26 5.26 -4.54
N VAL A 14 5.09 6.54 -4.87
CA VAL A 14 3.85 7.07 -5.47
C VAL A 14 3.62 6.50 -6.88
N VAL A 15 4.67 6.40 -7.69
CA VAL A 15 4.59 5.82 -9.04
C VAL A 15 4.20 4.34 -8.98
N VAL A 16 4.81 3.56 -8.08
CA VAL A 16 4.47 2.14 -7.88
C VAL A 16 3.02 2.01 -7.45
N TRP A 17 2.55 2.83 -6.52
CA TRP A 17 1.15 2.86 -6.11
C TRP A 17 0.21 3.17 -7.30
N ALA A 18 0.54 4.16 -8.12
CA ALA A 18 -0.27 4.56 -9.27
C ALA A 18 -0.35 3.44 -10.32
N VAL A 19 0.78 2.78 -10.61
CA VAL A 19 0.85 1.65 -11.56
C VAL A 19 0.02 0.46 -11.06
N LEU A 20 0.16 0.09 -9.78
CA LEU A 20 -0.59 -1.02 -9.19
C LEU A 20 -2.10 -0.72 -9.16
N THR A 21 -2.46 0.51 -8.79
CA THR A 21 -3.85 1.01 -8.82
C THR A 21 -4.42 0.92 -10.24
N ALA A 22 -3.69 1.39 -11.25
CA ALA A 22 -4.11 1.30 -12.65
C ALA A 22 -4.27 -0.15 -13.12
N CYS A 23 -3.37 -1.05 -12.71
CA CYS A 23 -3.46 -2.48 -13.01
C CYS A 23 -4.73 -3.11 -12.40
N ILE A 24 -5.05 -2.78 -11.14
CA ILE A 24 -6.28 -3.26 -10.48
C ILE A 24 -7.51 -2.72 -11.20
N CYS A 25 -7.58 -1.42 -11.47
CA CYS A 25 -8.70 -0.82 -12.21
C CYS A 25 -8.86 -1.42 -13.61
N LYS A 26 -7.76 -1.63 -14.35
CA LYS A 26 -7.77 -2.30 -15.66
C LYS A 26 -8.28 -3.74 -15.55
N ARG A 27 -7.87 -4.46 -14.52
CA ARG A 27 -8.32 -5.84 -14.27
C ARG A 27 -9.83 -5.90 -14.01
N VAL A 28 -10.35 -5.02 -13.16
CA VAL A 28 -11.79 -4.93 -12.87
C VAL A 28 -12.56 -4.57 -14.15
N ARG A 29 -12.10 -3.57 -14.90
CA ARG A 29 -12.72 -3.14 -16.16
C ARG A 29 -12.71 -4.24 -17.24
N SER A 30 -11.69 -5.09 -17.27
CA SER A 30 -11.60 -6.18 -18.24
C SER A 30 -12.67 -7.26 -18.06
N GLY A 31 -13.32 -7.34 -16.89
CA GLY A 31 -14.32 -8.37 -16.59
C GLY A 31 -13.79 -9.81 -16.55
N ASN A 32 -12.51 -10.04 -16.86
CA ASN A 32 -11.89 -11.35 -16.85
C ASN A 32 -11.81 -11.90 -15.43
N VAL A 33 -12.55 -12.97 -15.16
CA VAL A 33 -12.59 -13.62 -13.84
C VAL A 33 -11.46 -14.64 -13.70
N TRP A 34 -10.84 -14.75 -12.52
CA TRP A 34 -9.87 -15.81 -12.24
C TRP A 34 -10.54 -17.19 -12.31
N LYS A 35 -9.80 -18.17 -12.85
CA LYS A 35 -10.27 -19.54 -13.00
C LYS A 35 -10.65 -20.10 -11.62
N GLY A 36 -11.92 -20.48 -11.44
CA GLY A 36 -12.45 -20.99 -10.17
C GLY A 36 -12.94 -19.92 -9.18
N SER A 37 -12.92 -18.64 -9.53
CA SER A 37 -13.51 -17.55 -8.74
C SER A 37 -14.81 -17.04 -9.37
N THR A 38 -15.59 -16.32 -8.58
CA THR A 38 -16.72 -15.53 -9.07
C THR A 38 -16.33 -14.08 -9.25
N ALA A 39 -17.07 -13.36 -10.10
CA ALA A 39 -16.78 -11.96 -10.38
C ALA A 39 -16.98 -11.07 -9.13
N ALA A 40 -17.98 -11.40 -8.29
CA ALA A 40 -18.20 -10.72 -7.01
C ALA A 40 -17.01 -10.87 -6.06
N ARG A 41 -16.54 -12.11 -5.83
CA ARG A 41 -15.41 -12.39 -4.93
C ARG A 41 -14.12 -11.73 -5.40
N GLN A 42 -13.87 -11.73 -6.71
CA GLN A 42 -12.69 -11.06 -7.27
C GLN A 42 -12.75 -9.55 -7.04
N ASN A 43 -13.89 -8.91 -7.28
CA ASN A 43 -14.02 -7.46 -7.07
C ASN A 43 -13.88 -7.09 -5.58
N ILE A 44 -14.46 -7.86 -4.66
CA ILE A 44 -14.28 -7.66 -3.21
C ILE A 44 -12.80 -7.73 -2.82
N LEU A 45 -12.09 -8.77 -3.27
CA LEU A 45 -10.66 -8.95 -2.97
C LEU A 45 -9.81 -7.82 -3.57
N LEU A 46 -10.08 -7.43 -4.82
CA LEU A 46 -9.35 -6.35 -5.49
C LEU A 46 -9.62 -4.98 -4.86
N GLY A 47 -10.86 -4.72 -4.42
CA GLY A 47 -11.21 -3.49 -3.71
C GLY A 47 -10.54 -3.42 -2.33
N LEU A 48 -10.54 -4.51 -1.56
CA LEU A 48 -9.79 -4.60 -0.29
C LEU A 48 -8.29 -4.40 -0.51
N LEU A 49 -7.72 -5.05 -1.52
CA LEU A 49 -6.32 -4.91 -1.87
C LEU A 49 -5.98 -3.45 -2.18
N LEU A 50 -6.84 -2.74 -2.90
CA LEU A 50 -6.62 -1.33 -3.26
C LEU A 50 -6.64 -0.40 -2.04
N VAL A 51 -7.55 -0.65 -1.08
CA VAL A 51 -7.60 0.09 0.18
C VAL A 51 -6.31 -0.14 0.97
N LEU A 52 -5.89 -1.40 1.14
CA LEU A 52 -4.67 -1.74 1.86
C LEU A 52 -3.42 -1.17 1.17
N LEU A 53 -3.35 -1.28 -0.15
CA LEU A 53 -2.26 -0.74 -0.96
C LEU A 53 -2.08 0.77 -0.76
N SER A 54 -3.15 1.50 -0.44
CA SER A 54 -3.12 2.95 -0.26
C SER A 54 -2.61 3.38 1.12
N ALA A 55 -2.56 2.47 2.09
CA ALA A 55 -1.95 2.69 3.40
C ALA A 55 -0.44 2.40 3.43
N VAL A 56 0.08 1.64 2.45
CA VAL A 56 1.49 1.21 2.42
C VAL A 56 2.47 2.35 2.12
N PRO A 57 2.27 3.18 1.07
CA PRO A 57 3.21 4.27 0.76
C PRO A 57 3.39 5.25 1.93
N PRO A 58 2.34 5.74 2.59
CA PRO A 58 2.51 6.67 3.72
C PRO A 58 3.34 6.09 4.86
N ALA A 59 3.10 4.83 5.24
CA ALA A 59 3.89 4.14 6.26
C ALA A 59 5.37 4.01 5.86
N PHE A 60 5.63 3.67 4.59
CA PHE A 60 6.99 3.60 4.05
C PHE A 60 7.69 4.97 4.05
N LEU A 61 6.97 6.05 3.72
CA LEU A 61 7.53 7.40 3.73
C LEU A 61 7.88 7.89 5.14
N TRP A 62 7.07 7.54 6.14
CA TRP A 62 7.36 7.83 7.55
C TRP A 62 8.67 7.19 8.00
N ASP A 63 8.86 5.90 7.71
CA ASP A 63 10.13 5.19 8.00
C ASP A 63 11.34 5.88 7.35
N LYS A 64 11.21 6.26 6.08
CA LYS A 64 12.27 6.97 5.35
C LYS A 64 12.51 8.39 5.90
N LEU A 65 11.49 9.06 6.39
CA LEU A 65 11.65 10.37 7.01
C LEU A 65 12.43 10.25 8.33
N ASP A 66 12.17 9.21 9.12
CA ASP A 66 12.92 8.96 10.36
C ASP A 66 14.39 8.65 10.07
N ASP A 67 14.69 7.86 9.04
CA ASP A 67 16.06 7.64 8.54
C ASP A 67 16.75 8.96 8.13
N PHE A 68 16.01 9.86 7.46
CA PHE A 68 16.53 11.17 7.05
C PHE A 68 16.84 12.07 8.24
N LYS A 69 15.92 12.14 9.22
CA LYS A 69 16.10 12.91 10.46
C LYS A 69 17.31 12.42 11.24
N ALA A 70 17.42 11.10 11.42
CA ALA A 70 18.55 10.48 12.13
C ALA A 70 19.90 10.84 11.47
N TYR A 71 19.96 10.75 10.13
CA TYR A 71 21.16 11.10 9.38
C TYR A 71 21.55 12.59 9.50
N GLN A 72 20.57 13.50 9.39
CA GLN A 72 20.79 14.94 9.53
C GLN A 72 21.22 15.32 10.95
N ASP A 73 20.64 14.68 11.97
CA ASP A 73 20.99 14.94 13.37
C ASP A 73 22.42 14.47 13.68
N GLU A 74 22.84 13.32 13.13
CA GLU A 74 24.22 12.85 13.23
C GLU A 74 25.19 13.81 12.54
N GLN A 75 24.88 14.25 11.33
CA GLN A 75 25.71 15.20 10.59
C GLN A 75 25.81 16.55 11.30
N SER A 76 24.69 17.05 11.84
CA SER A 76 24.64 18.30 12.59
C SER A 76 25.47 18.23 13.87
N ARG A 77 25.46 17.08 14.57
CA ARG A 77 26.32 16.86 15.76
C ARG A 77 27.80 16.85 15.41
N HIS A 78 28.17 16.22 14.29
CA HIS A 78 29.55 16.23 13.82
C HIS A 78 30.02 17.65 13.49
N THR A 79 29.21 18.44 12.78
CA THR A 79 29.53 19.84 12.47
C THR A 79 29.56 20.70 13.73
N GLN A 80 28.64 20.50 14.68
CA GLN A 80 28.63 21.22 15.95
C GLN A 80 29.92 20.98 16.73
N ALA A 81 30.37 19.74 16.83
CA ALA A 81 31.61 19.40 17.53
C ALA A 81 32.84 20.05 16.89
N GLU A 82 32.86 20.18 15.56
CA GLU A 82 33.94 20.86 14.83
C GLU A 82 33.93 22.38 15.06
N ILE A 83 32.74 22.99 15.06
CA ILE A 83 32.58 24.43 15.38
C ILE A 83 32.97 24.71 16.82
N ASP A 84 32.50 23.90 17.78
CA ASP A 84 32.80 24.09 19.20
C ASP A 84 34.29 23.96 19.47
N LYS A 85 34.96 23.00 18.81
CA LYS A 85 36.42 22.87 18.88
C LYS A 85 37.14 24.09 18.31
N THR A 86 36.71 24.57 17.14
CA THR A 86 37.30 25.75 16.50
C THR A 86 37.10 27.03 17.32
N ASN A 87 35.92 27.18 17.93
CA ASN A 87 35.60 28.29 18.82
C ASN A 87 36.44 28.22 20.09
N ALA A 88 36.59 27.04 20.69
CA ALA A 88 37.45 26.85 21.86
C ALA A 88 38.92 27.16 21.55
N ASP A 89 39.44 26.72 20.41
CA ASP A 89 40.81 27.01 19.99
C ASP A 89 41.03 28.50 19.71
N THR A 90 40.06 29.16 19.09
CA THR A 90 40.11 30.61 18.80
C THR A 90 40.03 31.42 20.08
N HIS A 91 39.10 31.08 20.97
CA HIS A 91 38.95 31.69 22.29
C HIS A 91 40.22 31.53 23.12
N ARG A 92 40.82 30.33 23.15
CA ARG A 92 42.09 30.08 23.85
C ARG A 92 43.22 30.98 23.35
N LYS A 93 43.33 31.20 22.04
CA LYS A 93 44.34 32.10 21.45
C LYS A 93 44.08 33.56 21.84
N GLN A 94 42.84 34.02 21.73
CA GLN A 94 42.45 35.39 22.10
C GLN A 94 42.66 35.65 23.60
N CYS A 95 42.31 34.67 24.43
CA CYS A 95 42.51 34.70 25.88
C CYS A 95 44.00 34.84 26.24
N GLY A 96 44.87 34.07 25.59
CA GLY A 96 46.32 34.16 25.78
C GLY A 96 46.88 35.53 25.42
N GLN A 97 46.38 36.13 24.33
CA GLN A 97 46.75 37.50 23.94
C GLN A 97 46.24 38.54 24.95
N ALA A 98 44.97 38.46 25.35
CA ALA A 98 44.37 39.37 26.33
C ALA A 98 45.10 39.34 27.68
N LEU A 99 45.45 38.15 28.18
CA LEU A 99 46.24 37.98 29.41
C LEU A 99 47.64 38.58 29.27
N SER A 100 48.26 38.47 28.09
CA SER A 100 49.57 39.07 27.81
C SER A 100 49.53 40.60 27.80
N GLU A 101 48.37 41.18 27.48
CA GLU A 101 48.08 42.62 27.56
C GLU A 101 47.58 43.07 28.94
N GLY A 102 47.54 42.18 29.93
CA GLY A 102 47.04 42.48 31.29
C GLY A 102 45.51 42.61 31.39
N LYS A 103 44.75 42.21 30.36
CA LYS A 103 43.29 42.19 30.35
C LYS A 103 42.75 40.87 30.88
N GLN A 104 41.52 40.89 31.41
CA GLN A 104 40.79 39.67 31.74
C GLN A 104 40.28 38.98 30.47
N CYS A 105 40.14 37.66 30.57
CA CYS A 105 39.64 36.82 29.51
C CYS A 105 38.12 36.64 29.66
N ASP A 106 37.39 36.89 28.57
CA ASP A 106 35.93 36.72 28.55
C ASP A 106 35.54 35.25 28.63
N ALA A 107 34.32 34.97 29.11
CA ALA A 107 33.79 33.61 29.16
C ALA A 107 33.62 33.02 27.75
N LEU A 108 33.86 31.72 27.60
CA LEU A 108 33.62 31.01 26.34
C LEU A 108 32.11 31.02 26.04
N VAL A 109 31.72 31.66 24.93
CA VAL A 109 30.33 31.64 24.45
C VAL A 109 30.16 30.47 23.49
N PRO A 110 29.26 29.50 23.77
CA PRO A 110 28.98 28.41 22.85
C PRO A 110 28.37 28.92 21.54
N GLY A 111 28.67 28.25 20.43
CA GLY A 111 28.09 28.59 19.13
C GLY A 111 26.57 28.32 19.07
N PRO A 112 25.85 28.90 18.09
CA PRO A 112 24.44 28.57 17.87
C PRO A 112 24.29 27.08 17.54
N ASP A 113 23.26 26.44 18.10
CA ASP A 113 22.97 25.01 17.87
C ASP A 113 22.52 24.78 16.42
N ILE A 114 23.35 24.09 15.65
CA ILE A 114 23.10 23.83 14.22
C ILE A 114 21.85 22.97 14.01
N SER A 115 21.53 22.08 14.95
CA SER A 115 20.35 21.20 14.84
C SER A 115 19.02 21.96 14.89
N SER A 116 19.02 23.17 15.46
CA SER A 116 17.82 24.01 15.49
C SER A 116 17.37 24.48 14.10
N PHE A 117 18.28 24.56 13.13
CA PHE A 117 17.97 24.99 11.76
C PHE A 117 17.23 23.92 10.95
N SER A 118 17.33 22.63 11.31
CA SER A 118 16.66 21.53 10.60
C SER A 118 15.23 21.27 11.09
N GLN A 119 14.87 21.70 12.31
CA GLN A 119 13.52 21.54 12.86
C GLN A 119 12.37 22.05 11.98
N PRO A 120 12.41 23.26 11.38
CA PRO A 120 11.34 23.72 10.50
C PRO A 120 11.22 22.89 9.22
N LEU A 121 12.34 22.35 8.72
CA LEU A 121 12.35 21.42 7.59
C LEU A 121 11.62 20.13 7.97
N TYR A 122 11.95 19.53 9.11
CA TYR A 122 11.32 18.30 9.59
C TYR A 122 9.80 18.43 9.72
N ARG A 123 9.34 19.52 10.35
CA ARG A 123 7.90 19.81 10.50
C ARG A 123 7.20 19.97 9.14
N SER A 124 7.89 20.52 8.16
CA SER A 124 7.34 20.68 6.81
C SER A 124 7.25 19.34 6.09
N LEU A 125 8.25 18.47 6.25
CA LEU A 125 8.26 17.11 5.70
C LEU A 125 7.18 16.23 6.34
N ASP A 126 7.01 16.29 7.66
CA ASP A 126 5.93 15.57 8.37
C ASP A 126 4.56 15.90 7.75
N LYS A 127 4.26 17.19 7.61
CA LYS A 127 3.00 17.66 7.01
C LYS A 127 2.83 17.21 5.55
N LEU A 128 3.91 17.18 4.77
CA LEU A 128 3.85 16.74 3.39
C LEU A 128 3.51 15.25 3.31
N ILE A 129 4.11 14.41 4.16
CA ILE A 129 3.80 12.97 4.21
C ILE A 129 2.36 12.75 4.65
N ASP A 130 1.87 13.52 5.63
CA ASP A 130 0.46 13.47 6.05
C ASP A 130 -0.49 13.80 4.89
N VAL A 131 -0.18 14.85 4.11
CA VAL A 131 -0.98 15.22 2.93
C VAL A 131 -0.96 14.13 1.87
N ILE A 132 0.21 13.54 1.60
CA ILE A 132 0.33 12.40 0.67
C ILE A 132 -0.53 11.24 1.17
N GLY A 133 -0.44 10.90 2.45
CA GLY A 133 -1.23 9.83 3.04
C GLY A 133 -2.73 10.08 2.97
N LEU A 134 -3.16 11.31 3.22
CA LEU A 134 -4.56 11.69 3.10
C LEU A 134 -5.06 11.58 1.66
N VAL A 135 -4.30 12.08 0.68
CA VAL A 135 -4.66 12.01 -0.74
C VAL A 135 -4.74 10.57 -1.23
N LEU A 136 -3.73 9.75 -0.92
CA LEU A 136 -3.70 8.34 -1.30
C LEU A 136 -4.81 7.55 -0.61
N GLY A 137 -5.05 7.81 0.68
CA GLY A 137 -6.12 7.20 1.46
C GLY A 137 -7.52 7.53 0.91
N LEU A 138 -7.77 8.78 0.51
CA LEU A 138 -9.04 9.19 -0.09
C LEU A 138 -9.24 8.58 -1.48
N LEU A 139 -8.22 8.63 -2.35
CA LEU A 139 -8.30 8.07 -3.70
C LEU A 139 -8.47 6.54 -3.66
N GLY A 140 -7.63 5.86 -2.88
CA GLY A 140 -7.68 4.43 -2.67
C GLY A 140 -8.96 3.97 -1.98
N GLY A 141 -9.42 4.72 -0.97
CA GLY A 141 -10.68 4.47 -0.29
C GLY A 141 -11.86 4.57 -1.25
N ALA A 142 -11.98 5.67 -1.98
CA ALA A 142 -13.08 5.89 -2.92
C ALA A 142 -13.11 4.82 -4.03
N LEU A 143 -11.96 4.55 -4.66
CA LEU A 143 -11.85 3.54 -5.72
C LEU A 143 -12.09 2.12 -5.18
N GLY A 144 -11.51 1.79 -4.02
CA GLY A 144 -11.61 0.47 -3.41
C GLY A 144 -13.03 0.16 -2.96
N VAL A 145 -13.68 1.09 -2.28
CA VAL A 145 -15.08 0.97 -1.84
C VAL A 145 -16.01 0.83 -3.04
N ASN A 146 -15.80 1.58 -4.11
CA ASN A 146 -16.62 1.46 -5.32
C ASN A 146 -16.52 0.06 -5.95
N ILE A 147 -15.31 -0.50 -6.04
CA ILE A 147 -15.10 -1.86 -6.55
C ILE A 147 -15.70 -2.91 -5.59
N LEU A 148 -15.57 -2.70 -4.28
CA LEU A 148 -16.17 -3.54 -3.24
C LEU A 148 -17.71 -3.57 -3.36
N SER A 149 -18.33 -2.41 -3.51
CA SER A 149 -19.78 -2.27 -3.69
C SER A 149 -20.25 -2.96 -4.98
N ASP A 150 -19.54 -2.79 -6.11
CA ASP A 150 -19.85 -3.51 -7.35
C ASP A 150 -19.74 -5.04 -7.18
N GLY A 151 -18.74 -5.50 -6.41
CA GLY A 151 -18.61 -6.91 -6.06
C GLY A 151 -19.75 -7.44 -5.18
N LEU A 152 -20.17 -6.68 -4.17
CA LEU A 152 -21.26 -7.05 -3.25
C LEU A 152 -22.65 -7.02 -3.92
N LEU A 153 -22.86 -6.10 -4.87
CA LEU A 153 -24.12 -5.95 -5.59
C LEU A 153 -24.25 -6.93 -6.76
N ARG A 154 -23.14 -7.47 -7.26
CA ARG A 154 -23.16 -8.57 -8.23
C ARG A 154 -23.73 -9.82 -7.58
N LYS A 155 -25.02 -10.09 -7.85
CA LYS A 155 -25.59 -11.42 -7.66
C LYS A 155 -24.86 -12.38 -8.59
N ASP A 156 -23.88 -13.11 -8.06
CA ASP A 156 -23.31 -14.25 -8.75
C ASP A 156 -24.46 -15.20 -9.12
N ALA A 157 -24.64 -15.44 -10.42
CA ALA A 157 -25.59 -16.46 -10.86
C ALA A 157 -25.23 -17.78 -10.19
N ALA A 158 -26.21 -18.42 -9.55
CA ALA A 158 -26.01 -19.70 -8.88
C ALA A 158 -25.27 -20.65 -9.84
N PRO A 159 -24.24 -21.38 -9.38
CA PRO A 159 -23.53 -22.30 -10.24
C PRO A 159 -24.56 -23.28 -10.79
N VAL A 160 -24.79 -23.23 -12.11
CA VAL A 160 -25.70 -24.16 -12.79
C VAL A 160 -25.07 -25.55 -12.66
N ARG A 161 -25.42 -26.24 -11.58
CA ARG A 161 -25.14 -27.67 -11.44
C ARG A 161 -26.06 -28.35 -12.42
N LEU A 162 -25.53 -28.71 -13.59
CA LEU A 162 -26.19 -29.63 -14.50
C LEU A 162 -26.32 -30.98 -13.79
N VAL A 163 -27.42 -31.18 -13.07
CA VAL A 163 -27.75 -32.47 -12.46
C VAL A 163 -28.15 -33.41 -13.59
N ARG A 164 -27.21 -34.25 -14.04
CA ARG A 164 -27.48 -35.33 -14.99
C ARG A 164 -28.36 -36.38 -14.29
N ARG A 165 -29.68 -36.26 -14.45
CA ARG A 165 -30.63 -37.25 -13.94
C ARG A 165 -30.83 -38.32 -15.03
N GLU A 166 -30.29 -39.51 -14.81
CA GLU A 166 -30.59 -40.67 -15.64
C GLU A 166 -31.98 -41.19 -15.29
N VAL A 167 -32.97 -40.99 -16.18
CA VAL A 167 -34.29 -41.60 -16.03
C VAL A 167 -34.26 -42.93 -16.77
N LYS A 168 -34.23 -44.04 -16.03
CA LYS A 168 -34.41 -45.38 -16.58
C LYS A 168 -35.91 -45.69 -16.64
N THR A 169 -36.46 -45.78 -17.85
CA THR A 169 -37.84 -46.26 -18.05
C THR A 169 -37.80 -47.68 -18.55
N THR A 170 -38.23 -48.62 -17.71
CA THR A 170 -38.36 -50.03 -18.09
C THR A 170 -39.78 -50.24 -18.60
N ARG A 171 -39.94 -50.56 -19.88
CA ARG A 171 -41.24 -50.93 -20.45
C ARG A 171 -41.25 -52.44 -20.69
N THR A 172 -42.08 -53.15 -19.94
CA THR A 172 -42.34 -54.57 -20.15
C THR A 172 -43.54 -54.70 -21.07
N ILE A 173 -43.32 -55.23 -22.28
CA ILE A 173 -44.39 -55.63 -23.19
C ILE A 173 -44.33 -57.15 -23.26
N GLY A 174 -45.44 -57.80 -22.93
CA GLY A 174 -45.56 -59.25 -22.98
C GLY A 174 -46.99 -59.66 -23.28
N PHE A 175 -47.15 -60.58 -24.24
CA PHE A 175 -48.30 -61.47 -24.34
C PHE A 175 -47.90 -62.82 -23.74
N SER A 176 -48.90 -63.57 -23.26
CA SER A 176 -48.82 -64.68 -22.30
C SER A 176 -47.96 -65.89 -22.71
N ASN A 177 -46.64 -65.69 -22.88
CA ASN A 177 -45.54 -66.66 -22.70
C ASN A 177 -44.17 -66.14 -23.19
N TRP A 178 -44.04 -64.88 -23.65
CA TRP A 178 -42.74 -64.29 -24.01
C TRP A 178 -42.63 -62.87 -23.45
N GLN A 179 -41.61 -62.61 -22.61
CA GLN A 179 -41.33 -61.28 -22.07
C GLN A 179 -40.08 -60.69 -22.75
N ILE A 180 -40.26 -59.59 -23.49
CA ILE A 180 -39.15 -58.81 -24.02
C ILE A 180 -39.01 -57.57 -23.14
N LYS A 181 -37.90 -57.47 -22.40
CA LYS A 181 -37.56 -56.28 -21.60
C LYS A 181 -36.82 -55.29 -22.49
N GLN A 182 -37.51 -54.24 -22.96
CA GLN A 182 -36.84 -53.10 -23.58
C GLN A 182 -36.42 -52.09 -22.50
N VAL A 183 -35.12 -51.98 -22.28
CA VAL A 183 -34.54 -50.92 -21.45
C VAL A 183 -34.15 -49.79 -22.38
N THR A 184 -34.89 -48.69 -22.34
CA THR A 184 -34.53 -47.48 -23.10
C THR A 184 -33.96 -46.47 -22.11
N THR A 185 -32.66 -46.21 -22.18
CA THR A 185 -32.01 -45.13 -21.44
C THR A 185 -32.11 -43.84 -22.24
N ARG A 186 -32.90 -42.88 -21.77
CA ARG A 186 -32.88 -41.50 -22.28
C ARG A 186 -32.13 -40.61 -21.30
N SER A 187 -31.03 -40.03 -21.75
CA SER A 187 -30.34 -38.96 -21.04
C SER A 187 -30.98 -37.63 -21.40
N CYS A 188 -31.72 -37.02 -20.47
CA CYS A 188 -32.24 -35.66 -20.65
C CYS A 188 -31.36 -34.68 -19.88
N THR A 189 -30.70 -33.77 -20.60
CA THR A 189 -30.08 -32.57 -20.04
C THR A 189 -31.19 -31.53 -19.85
N ARG A 190 -31.65 -31.32 -18.61
CA ARG A 190 -32.57 -30.22 -18.28
C ARG A 190 -31.78 -29.15 -17.54
N SER A 191 -31.75 -27.95 -18.09
CA SER A 191 -31.32 -26.74 -17.36
C SER A 191 -32.30 -26.52 -16.23
N SER A 192 -31.84 -26.47 -14.97
CA SER A 192 -32.69 -26.15 -13.83
C SER A 192 -32.90 -24.65 -13.78
N GLU A 193 -33.82 -24.13 -14.59
CA GLU A 193 -34.51 -22.90 -14.25
C GLU A 193 -35.63 -23.26 -13.26
N ASN A 194 -35.52 -22.70 -12.06
CA ASN A 194 -36.56 -22.57 -11.02
C ASN A 194 -36.90 -23.80 -10.17
N VAL A 195 -36.34 -23.82 -8.95
CA VAL A 195 -37.08 -24.11 -7.70
C VAL A 195 -36.65 -23.08 -6.66
#